data_AF-A0A7C4PRP6-F1
#
_entry.id   AF-A0A7C4PRP6-F1
#
_cell.length_a   1.000
_cell.length_b   1.000
_cell.length_c   1.000
_cell.angle_alpha   90.00
_cell.angle_beta   90.00
_cell.angle_gamma   90.00
#
_symmetry.space_group_name_H-M   'P 1'
#
loop_
_entity.id
_entity.type
_entity.pdbx_description
1 polymer ?
#
loop_
_entity_poly.entity_id
_entity_poly.type
_entity_poly.pdbx_seq_one_letter_code
_entity_poly.pdbx_strand_id
1 'polypeptide(L)'
;MKTMMTMVVAAALLLGACGGGSGKDKCENDNDCNEGFACNLEENASVGKCMKVSSRGDNQGSYLCSKQDPCPAGQFCWNGICALGCMTDNDCASNQYCDTRGSQLCVNKQVSGCSQDIDCAENQVCLMGMCTADAEPQQCTPRVDGQDGCDKYSICLDISEDPEKEQNACVTFPPCPQDGNCPVGQVGSVCNEDDIPNKERICLTSLCKSAANCPTSWKCVMLSATLGACSDGSFGMPCKSASDCQANFTCSQAMPGGIGFCMPGGTGGCEGSGGVCVDPMGGCPSGKNMTGDACSDFTKICCK
;
A
#
# COMPACT_ATOMS: atom_id res chain seq x y z
N MET A 1 -73.51 -6.30 11.92
CA MET A 1 -74.18 -4.98 11.88
C MET A 1 -73.58 -4.20 10.73
N LYS A 2 -74.37 -4.01 9.67
CA LYS A 2 -74.75 -2.70 9.06
C LYS A 2 -73.55 -1.86 8.55
N THR A 3 -73.48 -1.32 7.34
CA THR A 3 -74.28 -1.34 6.10
C THR A 3 -73.37 -0.66 5.07
N MET A 4 -73.54 -1.03 3.80
CA MET A 4 -73.10 -0.36 2.57
C MET A 4 -72.97 1.18 2.64
N MET A 5 -72.01 1.75 1.90
CA MET A 5 -72.38 2.74 0.88
C MET A 5 -71.33 2.84 -0.23
N THR A 6 -71.73 2.37 -1.41
CA THR A 6 -71.16 2.64 -2.72
C THR A 6 -71.34 4.13 -3.06
N MET A 7 -70.29 4.79 -3.55
CA MET A 7 -70.46 5.98 -4.40
C MET A 7 -69.46 5.94 -5.55
N VAL A 8 -70.03 5.78 -6.74
CA VAL A 8 -69.40 5.93 -8.04
C VAL A 8 -69.33 7.42 -8.35
N VAL A 9 -68.14 7.95 -8.66
CA VAL A 9 -67.99 9.15 -9.50
C VAL A 9 -66.86 8.88 -10.48
N ALA A 10 -67.20 8.98 -11.76
CA ALA A 10 -66.30 8.84 -12.89
C ALA A 10 -65.78 10.20 -13.36
N ALA A 11 -64.61 10.13 -14.02
CA ALA A 11 -64.05 11.04 -15.02
C ALA A 11 -63.37 12.35 -14.57
N ALA A 12 -62.06 12.42 -14.76
CA ALA A 12 -61.48 13.18 -15.88
C ALA A 12 -59.99 12.81 -16.06
N LEU A 13 -59.62 12.53 -17.32
CA LEU A 13 -58.23 12.35 -17.76
C LEU A 13 -57.40 13.60 -17.50
N LEU A 14 -56.23 13.43 -16.91
CA LEU A 14 -55.02 14.18 -17.25
C LEU A 14 -53.86 13.19 -17.27
N LEU A 15 -53.42 12.87 -18.48
CA LEU A 15 -52.17 12.19 -18.77
C LEU A 15 -51.02 13.10 -18.32
N GLY A 16 -50.50 12.85 -17.12
CA GLY A 16 -49.19 13.31 -16.69
C GLY A 16 -48.29 12.09 -16.54
N ALA A 17 -47.63 11.70 -17.62
CA ALA A 17 -46.60 10.67 -17.57
C ALA A 17 -45.38 11.22 -16.80
N CYS A 18 -45.30 10.97 -15.49
CA CYS A 18 -44.01 10.93 -14.81
C CYS A 18 -43.34 9.60 -15.17
N GLY A 19 -42.66 9.58 -16.31
CA GLY A 19 -41.76 8.50 -16.66
C GLY A 19 -40.57 8.52 -15.70
N GLY A 20 -40.54 7.55 -14.78
CA GLY A 20 -39.31 7.13 -14.12
C GLY A 20 -38.36 6.58 -15.18
N GLY A 21 -37.39 7.38 -15.59
CA GLY A 21 -36.33 6.97 -16.49
C GLY A 21 -35.18 6.37 -15.70
N SER A 22 -35.01 5.07 -15.80
CA SER A 22 -33.74 4.39 -15.53
C SER A 22 -32.63 5.10 -16.31
N GLY A 23 -31.60 5.60 -15.62
CA GLY A 23 -30.51 6.36 -16.23
C GLY A 23 -29.89 5.59 -17.39
N LYS A 24 -29.95 6.17 -18.59
CA LYS A 24 -29.26 5.61 -19.75
C LYS A 24 -27.79 6.00 -19.61
N ASP A 25 -26.91 5.01 -19.44
CA ASP A 25 -25.46 5.24 -19.49
C ASP A 25 -24.99 5.69 -20.89
N LYS A 26 -25.85 5.52 -21.91
CA LYS A 26 -25.57 5.81 -23.31
C LYS A 26 -26.31 7.05 -23.80
N CYS A 27 -25.68 7.83 -24.65
CA CYS A 27 -26.21 9.05 -25.23
C CYS A 27 -25.80 9.20 -26.71
N GLU A 28 -26.59 9.89 -27.50
CA GLU A 28 -26.21 10.36 -28.84
C GLU A 28 -25.96 11.88 -28.83
N ASN A 29 -26.56 12.57 -27.87
CA ASN A 29 -26.36 13.99 -27.60
C ASN A 29 -26.62 14.30 -26.10
N ASP A 30 -26.32 15.53 -25.67
CA ASP A 30 -26.43 15.95 -24.27
C ASP A 30 -27.84 15.82 -23.69
N ASN A 31 -28.90 15.89 -24.51
CA ASN A 31 -30.28 15.77 -24.01
C ASN A 31 -30.64 14.34 -23.58
N ASP A 32 -29.81 13.36 -23.95
CA ASP A 32 -29.99 11.98 -23.50
C ASP A 32 -29.47 11.77 -22.07
N CYS A 33 -28.75 12.76 -21.52
CA CYS A 33 -28.13 12.71 -20.21
C CYS A 33 -28.96 13.44 -19.13
N ASN A 34 -28.86 12.96 -17.90
CA ASN A 34 -29.47 13.62 -16.74
C ASN A 34 -28.81 14.96 -16.44
N GLU A 35 -29.52 15.85 -15.73
CA GLU A 35 -28.97 17.14 -15.28
C GLU A 35 -27.60 16.96 -14.60
N GLY A 36 -26.62 17.76 -15.04
CA GLY A 36 -25.24 17.65 -14.58
C GLY A 36 -24.41 16.57 -15.28
N PHE A 37 -24.88 16.00 -16.39
CA PHE A 37 -24.13 15.11 -17.27
C PHE A 37 -24.19 15.59 -18.73
N ALA A 38 -23.10 15.41 -19.50
CA ALA A 38 -23.02 15.68 -20.93
C ALA A 38 -22.57 14.44 -21.71
N CYS A 39 -22.92 14.37 -22.98
CA CYS A 39 -22.61 13.24 -23.83
C CYS A 39 -21.19 13.32 -24.39
N ASN A 40 -20.34 12.38 -23.98
CA ASN A 40 -19.01 12.23 -24.56
C ASN A 40 -19.07 11.20 -25.69
N LEU A 41 -19.02 11.68 -26.94
CA LEU A 41 -18.90 10.84 -28.14
C LEU A 41 -17.43 10.50 -28.35
N GLU A 42 -17.09 9.21 -28.36
CA GLU A 42 -15.76 8.77 -28.80
C GLU A 42 -15.61 9.02 -30.32
N GLU A 43 -14.39 9.29 -30.76
CA GLU A 43 -14.11 9.62 -32.16
C GLU A 43 -14.53 8.45 -33.09
N ASN A 44 -15.50 8.70 -33.98
CA ASN A 44 -16.18 7.73 -34.86
C ASN A 44 -17.24 6.82 -34.22
N ALA A 45 -17.68 7.08 -32.99
CA ALA A 45 -18.79 6.37 -32.37
C ALA A 45 -20.14 7.08 -32.62
N SER A 46 -21.18 6.30 -32.93
CA SER A 46 -22.56 6.81 -33.06
C SER A 46 -23.31 6.88 -31.71
N VAL A 47 -22.69 6.41 -30.64
CA VAL A 47 -23.24 6.37 -29.28
C VAL A 47 -22.11 6.65 -28.30
N GLY A 48 -22.28 7.69 -27.48
CA GLY A 48 -21.38 8.12 -26.41
C GLY A 48 -21.86 7.71 -25.02
N LYS A 49 -21.14 8.19 -24.00
CA LYS A 49 -21.46 7.96 -22.58
C LYS A 49 -21.76 9.26 -21.86
N CYS A 50 -22.77 9.27 -20.99
CA CYS A 50 -23.07 10.43 -20.15
C CYS A 50 -22.01 10.59 -19.07
N MET A 51 -21.27 11.71 -19.10
CA MET A 51 -20.22 12.05 -18.15
C MET A 51 -20.62 13.26 -17.31
N LYS A 52 -20.32 13.23 -16.01
CA LYS A 52 -20.69 14.31 -15.08
C LYS A 52 -19.96 15.60 -15.47
N VAL A 53 -20.71 16.67 -15.74
CA VAL A 53 -20.19 18.00 -16.05
C VAL A 53 -20.07 18.82 -14.77
N SER A 54 -18.86 19.32 -14.55
CA SER A 54 -18.55 20.31 -13.51
C SER A 54 -19.29 21.60 -13.86
N SER A 55 -19.99 22.13 -12.87
CA SER A 55 -21.25 22.82 -13.10
C SER A 55 -21.12 24.34 -13.24
N ARG A 56 -21.50 24.89 -14.41
CA ARG A 56 -22.39 26.06 -14.50
C ARG A 56 -22.91 26.29 -15.93
N GLY A 57 -24.19 25.97 -16.14
CA GLY A 57 -25.14 26.96 -16.66
C GLY A 57 -25.40 27.06 -18.16
N ASP A 58 -24.53 26.62 -19.06
CA ASP A 58 -24.78 26.72 -20.50
C ASP A 58 -24.22 25.49 -21.22
N ASN A 59 -25.10 24.63 -21.76
CA ASN A 59 -24.97 23.56 -22.78
C ASN A 59 -23.61 23.24 -23.46
N GLN A 60 -22.52 23.24 -22.71
CA GLN A 60 -21.17 22.89 -23.10
C GLN A 60 -20.48 22.42 -21.81
N GLY A 61 -20.20 21.12 -21.71
CA GLY A 61 -19.30 20.60 -20.67
C GLY A 61 -17.92 21.22 -20.82
N SER A 62 -17.74 22.36 -20.17
CA SER A 62 -16.58 23.18 -20.39
C SER A 62 -15.45 22.66 -19.52
N TYR A 63 -14.50 21.96 -20.15
CA TYR A 63 -13.16 21.79 -19.58
C TYR A 63 -12.45 23.13 -19.37
N LEU A 64 -13.10 24.28 -19.60
CA LEU A 64 -12.50 25.58 -19.42
C LEU A 64 -12.58 26.03 -17.97
N CYS A 65 -11.61 26.86 -17.60
CA CYS A 65 -11.50 27.38 -16.24
C CYS A 65 -11.09 28.84 -16.25
N SER A 66 -11.42 29.52 -15.16
CA SER A 66 -11.03 30.90 -14.90
C SER A 66 -10.90 31.13 -13.40
N LYS A 67 -10.51 32.35 -13.00
CA LYS A 67 -10.46 32.71 -11.57
C LYS A 67 -11.85 32.68 -10.92
N GLN A 68 -12.91 32.94 -11.68
CA GLN A 68 -14.29 32.97 -11.19
C GLN A 68 -14.97 31.60 -11.29
N ASP A 69 -14.40 30.69 -12.07
CA ASP A 69 -14.90 29.34 -12.30
C ASP A 69 -13.72 28.36 -12.27
N PRO A 70 -13.27 27.97 -11.07
CA PRO A 70 -12.12 27.10 -10.89
C PRO A 70 -12.45 25.66 -11.25
N CYS A 71 -11.41 24.88 -11.52
CA CYS A 71 -11.54 23.45 -11.76
C CYS A 71 -12.03 22.69 -10.52
N PRO A 72 -12.64 21.50 -10.70
CA PRO A 72 -12.94 20.59 -9.60
C PRO A 72 -11.68 20.20 -8.82
N ALA A 73 -11.87 19.75 -7.58
CA ALA A 73 -10.78 19.19 -6.79
C ALA A 73 -10.07 18.04 -7.52
N GLY A 74 -8.74 18.01 -7.45
CA GLY A 74 -7.89 17.09 -8.20
C GLY A 74 -7.49 17.59 -9.59
N GLN A 75 -7.85 18.83 -9.93
CA GLN A 75 -7.51 19.48 -11.21
C GLN A 75 -7.05 20.91 -10.98
N PHE A 76 -6.20 21.42 -11.87
CA PHE A 76 -5.76 22.81 -11.85
C PHE A 76 -6.03 23.49 -13.20
N CYS A 77 -6.16 24.81 -13.17
CA CYS A 77 -6.44 25.60 -14.36
C CYS A 77 -5.15 25.89 -15.16
N TRP A 78 -4.99 25.23 -16.30
CA TRP A 78 -3.86 25.41 -17.20
C TRP A 78 -4.30 26.02 -18.53
N ASN A 79 -3.87 27.26 -18.80
CA ASN A 79 -4.26 28.00 -20.02
C ASN A 79 -5.77 28.06 -20.26
N GLY A 80 -6.54 28.17 -19.18
CA GLY A 80 -8.00 28.21 -19.25
C GLY A 80 -8.63 26.85 -19.53
N ILE A 81 -7.91 25.74 -19.37
CA ILE A 81 -8.41 24.37 -19.43
C ILE A 81 -8.08 23.63 -18.13
N CYS A 82 -9.00 22.84 -17.59
CA CYS A 82 -8.77 21.98 -16.44
C CYS A 82 -7.91 20.78 -16.81
N ALA A 83 -6.75 20.70 -16.17
CA ALA A 83 -5.81 19.59 -16.29
C ALA A 83 -5.81 18.78 -15.00
N LEU A 84 -5.61 17.46 -15.11
CA LEU A 84 -5.44 16.59 -13.95
C LEU A 84 -4.18 16.95 -13.16
N GLY A 85 -4.30 16.89 -11.83
CA GLY A 85 -3.23 17.23 -10.90
C GLY A 85 -3.52 18.50 -10.13
N CYS A 86 -2.47 19.08 -9.55
CA CYS A 86 -2.59 20.25 -8.70
C CYS A 86 -1.34 21.12 -8.83
N MET A 87 -1.44 22.41 -8.49
CA MET A 87 -0.29 23.31 -8.32
C MET A 87 -0.14 23.74 -6.85
N THR A 88 -1.24 23.73 -6.11
CA THR A 88 -1.33 24.10 -4.70
C THR A 88 -2.34 23.24 -3.97
N ASP A 89 -2.30 23.22 -2.63
CA ASP A 89 -3.27 22.49 -1.81
C ASP A 89 -4.73 22.93 -2.04
N ASN A 90 -4.95 24.15 -2.56
CA ASN A 90 -6.29 24.65 -2.89
C ASN A 90 -6.92 23.96 -4.10
N ASP A 91 -6.12 23.30 -4.93
CA ASP A 91 -6.60 22.50 -6.06
C ASP A 91 -7.08 21.10 -5.59
N CYS A 92 -6.88 20.76 -4.32
CA CYS A 92 -7.19 19.45 -3.75
C CYS A 92 -8.39 19.49 -2.80
N ALA A 93 -8.97 18.31 -2.55
CA ALA A 93 -10.00 18.18 -1.51
C ALA A 93 -9.42 18.50 -0.13
N SER A 94 -10.26 18.87 0.84
CA SER A 94 -9.81 19.29 2.18
C SER A 94 -8.94 18.26 2.92
N ASN A 95 -9.16 16.96 2.68
CA ASN A 95 -8.40 15.83 3.22
C ASN A 95 -7.18 15.44 2.38
N GLN A 96 -6.89 16.19 1.32
CA GLN A 96 -5.77 15.98 0.41
C GLN A 96 -4.85 17.19 0.39
N TYR A 97 -3.63 16.98 -0.08
CA TYR A 97 -2.64 18.02 -0.33
C TYR A 97 -2.03 17.83 -1.70
N CYS A 98 -1.44 18.88 -2.26
CA CYS A 98 -0.77 18.79 -3.53
C CYS A 98 0.66 18.30 -3.36
N ASP A 99 0.96 17.10 -3.85
CA ASP A 99 2.31 16.55 -3.79
C ASP A 99 3.20 17.14 -4.89
N THR A 100 3.55 18.41 -4.73
CA THR A 100 4.40 19.16 -5.68
C THR A 100 5.84 18.67 -5.73
N ARG A 101 6.24 17.75 -4.84
CA ARG A 101 7.57 17.15 -4.81
C ARG A 101 7.65 15.82 -5.55
N GLY A 102 6.53 15.14 -5.74
CA GLY A 102 6.51 13.83 -6.37
C GLY A 102 5.55 13.75 -7.54
N SER A 103 4.31 13.37 -7.27
CA SER A 103 3.34 13.05 -8.33
C SER A 103 2.76 14.26 -9.07
N GLN A 104 2.82 15.46 -8.48
CA GLN A 104 2.03 16.63 -8.90
C GLN A 104 0.50 16.35 -8.89
N LEU A 105 0.08 15.38 -8.08
CA LEU A 105 -1.31 14.99 -7.89
C LEU A 105 -1.77 15.31 -6.47
N CYS A 106 -3.08 15.40 -6.30
CA CYS A 106 -3.69 15.46 -4.99
C CYS A 106 -3.59 14.10 -4.31
N VAL A 107 -2.86 14.04 -3.21
CA VAL A 107 -2.70 12.82 -2.40
C VAL A 107 -3.29 13.04 -1.02
N ASN A 108 -3.68 11.96 -0.35
CA ASN A 108 -4.31 12.05 0.96
C ASN A 108 -3.32 12.61 2.00
N LYS A 109 -3.79 13.52 2.85
CA LYS A 109 -2.99 14.07 3.97
C LYS A 109 -2.61 13.03 5.01
N GLN A 110 -3.32 11.91 5.04
CA GLN A 110 -3.14 10.81 5.99
C GLN A 110 -3.24 9.49 5.22
N VAL A 111 -2.40 8.53 5.60
CA VAL A 111 -2.46 7.16 5.10
C VAL A 111 -3.19 6.32 6.13
N SER A 112 -4.18 5.55 5.68
CA SER A 112 -4.89 4.62 6.54
C SER A 112 -4.04 3.38 6.80
N GLY A 113 -3.84 3.05 8.07
CA GLY A 113 -3.37 1.71 8.46
C GLY A 113 -4.50 0.69 8.37
N CYS A 114 -4.16 -0.58 8.42
CA CYS A 114 -5.10 -1.70 8.38
C CYS A 114 -4.66 -2.84 9.30
N SER A 115 -5.61 -3.73 9.61
CA SER A 115 -5.36 -5.00 10.29
C SER A 115 -5.72 -6.21 9.43
N GLN A 116 -6.59 -6.02 8.44
CA GLN A 116 -7.12 -7.00 7.50
C GLN A 116 -7.63 -6.30 6.23
N ASP A 117 -7.80 -7.04 5.13
CA ASP A 117 -8.16 -6.47 3.83
C ASP A 117 -9.48 -5.68 3.84
N ILE A 118 -10.45 -6.08 4.66
CA ILE A 118 -11.74 -5.39 4.78
C ILE A 118 -11.62 -3.98 5.38
N ASP A 119 -10.48 -3.64 5.98
CA ASP A 119 -10.20 -2.27 6.45
C ASP A 119 -9.78 -1.34 5.29
N CYS A 120 -9.44 -1.91 4.13
CA CYS A 120 -8.99 -1.20 2.94
C CYS A 120 -10.11 -1.02 1.90
N ALA A 121 -9.89 -0.14 0.92
CA ALA A 121 -10.84 0.04 -0.18
C ALA A 121 -10.92 -1.22 -1.07
N GLU A 122 -11.99 -1.35 -1.86
CA GLU A 122 -12.33 -2.55 -2.66
C GLU A 122 -11.20 -3.10 -3.57
N ASN A 123 -10.22 -2.27 -3.94
CA ASN A 123 -9.08 -2.65 -4.79
C ASN A 123 -7.73 -2.60 -4.07
N GLN A 124 -7.76 -2.74 -2.74
CA GLN A 124 -6.59 -2.67 -1.89
C GLN A 124 -6.52 -3.87 -0.96
N VAL A 125 -5.31 -4.26 -0.63
CA VAL A 125 -5.01 -5.34 0.32
C VAL A 125 -4.26 -4.77 1.51
N CYS A 126 -4.44 -5.41 2.67
CA CYS A 126 -3.74 -5.03 3.87
C CYS A 126 -2.37 -5.70 3.93
N LEU A 127 -1.35 -5.01 3.42
CA LEU A 127 0.01 -5.51 3.47
C LEU A 127 0.78 -4.85 4.62
N MET A 128 1.22 -5.68 5.58
CA MET A 128 2.07 -5.25 6.71
C MET A 128 1.48 -4.08 7.53
N GLY A 129 0.15 -3.99 7.58
CA GLY A 129 -0.58 -2.96 8.31
C GLY A 129 -0.78 -1.65 7.54
N MET A 130 -0.55 -1.64 6.22
CA MET A 130 -0.91 -0.53 5.32
C MET A 130 -1.75 -1.02 4.15
N CYS A 131 -2.73 -0.20 3.73
CA CYS A 131 -3.49 -0.46 2.53
C CYS A 131 -2.65 -0.16 1.29
N THR A 132 -2.30 -1.20 0.54
CA THR A 132 -1.58 -1.13 -0.73
C THR A 132 -2.50 -1.48 -1.88
N ALA A 133 -2.19 -1.05 -3.09
CA ALA A 133 -2.88 -1.61 -4.25
C ALA A 133 -2.55 -3.11 -4.33
N ASP A 134 -3.48 -3.91 -4.86
CA ASP A 134 -3.23 -5.33 -5.08
C ASP A 134 -2.03 -5.52 -6.02
N ALA A 135 -1.19 -6.50 -5.69
CA ALA A 135 0.07 -6.74 -6.39
C ALA A 135 -0.09 -7.92 -7.33
N GLU A 136 -0.11 -7.66 -8.63
CA GLU A 136 -0.08 -8.75 -9.61
C GLU A 136 1.37 -9.24 -9.83
N PRO A 137 1.59 -10.57 -9.88
CA PRO A 137 2.90 -11.15 -10.20
C PRO A 137 3.44 -10.59 -11.52
N GLN A 138 4.66 -10.07 -11.49
CA GLN A 138 5.30 -9.51 -12.67
C GLN A 138 6.80 -9.69 -12.61
N GLN A 139 7.45 -9.68 -13.78
CA GLN A 139 8.90 -9.79 -13.84
C GLN A 139 9.55 -8.50 -13.34
N CYS A 140 9.94 -8.50 -12.06
CA CYS A 140 10.77 -7.49 -11.43
C CYS A 140 11.93 -8.16 -10.68
N THR A 141 12.94 -7.40 -10.28
CA THR A 141 14.08 -7.89 -9.50
C THR A 141 14.34 -6.96 -8.32
N PRO A 142 14.23 -7.44 -7.06
CA PRO A 142 14.46 -6.59 -5.89
C PRO A 142 15.81 -5.88 -5.94
N ARG A 143 15.79 -4.55 -5.90
CA ARG A 143 16.99 -3.71 -5.94
C ARG A 143 16.85 -2.48 -5.06
N VAL A 144 17.91 -2.20 -4.30
CA VAL A 144 17.96 -1.07 -3.35
C VAL A 144 18.25 0.29 -4.00
N ASP A 145 18.60 0.31 -5.28
CA ASP A 145 18.80 1.54 -6.07
C ASP A 145 17.53 2.01 -6.78
N GLY A 146 16.40 1.33 -6.50
CA GLY A 146 15.09 1.57 -7.11
C GLY A 146 14.99 1.21 -8.59
N GLN A 147 16.02 0.64 -9.21
CA GLN A 147 15.97 0.14 -10.59
C GLN A 147 15.45 -1.30 -10.65
N ASP A 148 14.43 -1.61 -9.86
CA ASP A 148 13.90 -2.95 -9.62
C ASP A 148 12.95 -3.46 -10.72
N GLY A 149 12.69 -2.65 -11.75
CA GLY A 149 11.75 -2.95 -12.83
C GLY A 149 10.31 -2.53 -12.54
N CYS A 150 10.04 -1.99 -11.35
CA CYS A 150 8.75 -1.45 -10.96
C CYS A 150 8.65 0.04 -11.26
N ASP A 151 7.41 0.55 -11.40
CA ASP A 151 7.19 1.99 -11.49
C ASP A 151 7.67 2.74 -10.25
N LYS A 152 7.66 4.07 -10.32
CA LYS A 152 8.20 4.93 -9.27
C LYS A 152 7.40 4.91 -7.95
N TYR A 153 6.20 4.33 -7.92
CA TYR A 153 5.36 4.22 -6.71
C TYR A 153 5.34 2.80 -6.12
N SER A 154 6.08 1.88 -6.73
CA SER A 154 6.03 0.47 -6.39
C SER A 154 7.42 -0.08 -6.13
N ILE A 155 7.53 -1.04 -5.21
CA ILE A 155 8.79 -1.74 -4.91
C ILE A 155 8.65 -3.21 -5.28
N CYS A 156 9.68 -3.77 -5.91
CA CYS A 156 9.72 -5.20 -6.20
C CYS A 156 9.96 -5.99 -4.91
N LEU A 157 8.98 -6.81 -4.53
CA LEU A 157 9.05 -7.71 -3.40
C LEU A 157 8.88 -9.15 -3.87
N ASP A 158 9.59 -10.06 -3.23
CA ASP A 158 9.28 -11.48 -3.33
C ASP A 158 8.05 -11.74 -2.44
N ILE A 159 6.94 -12.07 -3.08
CA ILE A 159 5.66 -12.38 -2.44
C ILE A 159 5.43 -13.89 -2.35
N SER A 160 6.45 -14.70 -2.63
CA SER A 160 6.34 -16.15 -2.50
C SER A 160 6.16 -16.58 -1.05
N GLU A 161 5.24 -17.51 -0.84
CA GLU A 161 5.12 -18.27 0.42
C GLU A 161 6.04 -19.50 0.43
N ASP A 162 6.61 -19.84 -0.73
CA ASP A 162 7.44 -21.02 -0.95
C ASP A 162 8.89 -20.57 -1.22
N PRO A 163 9.84 -20.83 -0.31
CA PRO A 163 11.23 -20.37 -0.46
C PRO A 163 11.96 -21.01 -1.64
N GLU A 164 11.41 -22.06 -2.27
CA GLU A 164 11.96 -22.67 -3.48
C GLU A 164 11.44 -22.01 -4.77
N LYS A 165 10.50 -21.07 -4.68
CA LYS A 165 9.90 -20.37 -5.82
C LYS A 165 9.99 -18.87 -5.66
N GLU A 166 10.78 -18.20 -6.49
CA GLU A 166 10.75 -16.75 -6.56
C GLU A 166 9.46 -16.29 -7.24
N GLN A 167 8.64 -15.50 -6.53
CA GLN A 167 7.46 -14.83 -7.10
C GLN A 167 7.58 -13.35 -6.81
N ASN A 168 8.25 -12.64 -7.71
CA ASN A 168 8.41 -11.22 -7.58
C ASN A 168 7.14 -10.49 -8.06
N ALA A 169 6.76 -9.44 -7.35
CA ALA A 169 5.68 -8.54 -7.72
C ALA A 169 6.05 -7.10 -7.40
N CYS A 170 5.58 -6.15 -8.22
CA CYS A 170 5.66 -4.73 -7.86
C CYS A 170 4.48 -4.39 -6.97
N VAL A 171 4.78 -4.06 -5.73
CA VAL A 171 3.79 -3.69 -4.73
C VAL A 171 3.71 -2.16 -4.67
N THR A 172 2.55 -1.59 -4.95
CA THR A 172 2.32 -0.14 -4.89
C THR A 172 1.99 0.30 -3.48
N PHE A 173 2.87 1.12 -2.90
CA PHE A 173 2.70 1.65 -1.55
C PHE A 173 1.95 2.98 -1.56
N PRO A 174 1.25 3.31 -0.46
CA PRO A 174 0.57 4.59 -0.37
C PRO A 174 1.59 5.75 -0.41
N PRO A 175 1.23 6.89 -1.03
CA PRO A 175 2.07 8.07 -1.03
C PRO A 175 2.28 8.59 0.39
N CYS A 176 3.42 9.22 0.64
CA CYS A 176 3.70 9.79 1.95
C CYS A 176 2.67 10.86 2.34
N PRO A 177 2.30 10.95 3.62
CA PRO A 177 1.61 12.11 4.16
C PRO A 177 2.37 13.42 3.95
N GLN A 178 1.64 14.54 4.09
CA GLN A 178 2.20 15.89 3.93
C GLN A 178 3.34 16.17 4.92
N ASP A 179 3.27 15.62 6.12
CA ASP A 179 4.28 15.76 7.17
C ASP A 179 5.42 14.72 7.07
N GLY A 180 5.34 13.80 6.11
CA GLY A 180 6.32 12.72 5.92
C GLY A 180 6.25 11.60 6.96
N ASN A 181 5.28 11.63 7.89
CA ASN A 181 5.17 10.62 8.94
C ASN A 181 4.22 9.51 8.52
N CYS A 182 4.77 8.48 7.90
CA CYS A 182 4.00 7.29 7.55
C CYS A 182 3.48 6.56 8.81
N PRO A 183 2.29 5.92 8.73
CA PRO A 183 1.75 5.14 9.84
C PRO A 183 2.69 4.01 10.21
N VAL A 184 3.07 3.91 11.48
CA VAL A 184 3.97 2.85 11.97
C VAL A 184 3.44 1.45 11.63
N GLY A 185 2.12 1.26 11.56
CA GLY A 185 1.54 -0.03 11.19
C GLY A 185 1.99 -1.16 12.14
N GLN A 186 2.08 -2.38 11.61
CA GLN A 186 2.46 -3.56 12.40
C GLN A 186 3.97 -3.78 12.47
N VAL A 187 4.72 -3.29 11.48
CA VAL A 187 6.15 -3.60 11.30
C VAL A 187 7.03 -2.35 11.23
N GLY A 188 6.44 -1.16 11.31
CA GLY A 188 7.12 0.10 11.12
C GLY A 188 7.01 0.61 9.68
N SER A 189 7.18 1.93 9.51
CA SER A 189 7.30 2.52 8.19
C SER A 189 8.00 3.87 8.21
N VAL A 190 8.51 4.25 7.03
CA VAL A 190 9.12 5.56 6.82
C VAL A 190 8.77 6.10 5.44
N CYS A 191 8.61 7.41 5.33
CA CYS A 191 8.50 8.04 4.03
C CYS A 191 9.83 7.96 3.28
N ASN A 192 9.78 7.51 2.03
CA ASN A 192 10.89 7.60 1.11
C ASN A 192 11.16 9.08 0.76
N GLU A 193 12.14 9.68 1.43
CA GLU A 193 12.62 11.04 1.15
C GLU A 193 13.96 10.93 0.43
N ASP A 194 13.93 10.33 -0.77
CA ASP A 194 15.10 10.03 -1.60
C ASP A 194 16.06 8.96 -1.03
N ASP A 195 15.60 8.15 -0.07
CA ASP A 195 16.40 7.05 0.51
C ASP A 195 16.54 5.87 -0.46
N ILE A 196 15.50 5.59 -1.25
CA ILE A 196 15.54 4.70 -2.42
C ILE A 196 15.50 5.59 -3.67
N PRO A 197 16.61 5.72 -4.40
CA PRO A 197 16.67 6.50 -5.63
C PRO A 197 15.63 6.04 -6.65
N ASN A 198 15.17 6.94 -7.52
CA ASN A 198 14.20 6.65 -8.59
C ASN A 198 12.79 6.21 -8.13
N LYS A 199 12.54 6.19 -6.82
CA LYS A 199 11.21 5.96 -6.24
C LYS A 199 10.68 7.27 -5.68
N GLU A 200 9.39 7.46 -5.80
CA GLU A 200 8.66 8.62 -5.30
C GLU A 200 8.51 8.57 -3.78
N ARG A 201 7.89 9.62 -3.23
CA ARG A 201 7.51 9.70 -1.82
C ARG A 201 6.40 8.70 -1.51
N ILE A 202 6.78 7.46 -1.23
CA ILE A 202 5.92 6.36 -0.79
C ILE A 202 6.29 5.90 0.62
N CYS A 203 5.32 5.38 1.37
CA CYS A 203 5.55 4.81 2.68
C CYS A 203 6.16 3.41 2.57
N LEU A 204 7.43 3.28 2.93
CA LEU A 204 8.15 2.01 2.91
C LEU A 204 7.92 1.25 4.22
N THR A 205 7.32 0.07 4.15
CA THR A 205 7.10 -0.81 5.31
C THR A 205 8.42 -1.37 5.85
N SER A 206 8.43 -1.72 7.14
CA SER A 206 9.54 -2.39 7.85
C SER A 206 10.83 -1.58 7.94
N LEU A 207 10.86 -0.37 7.39
CA LEU A 207 12.01 0.53 7.40
C LEU A 207 11.82 1.65 8.42
N CYS A 208 12.95 2.20 8.89
CA CYS A 208 12.98 3.23 9.92
C CYS A 208 14.14 4.20 9.75
N LYS A 209 13.96 5.44 10.23
CA LYS A 209 15.03 6.41 10.46
C LYS A 209 15.36 6.56 11.95
N SER A 210 14.40 6.20 12.81
CA SER A 210 14.53 6.23 14.25
C SER A 210 13.55 5.25 14.91
N ALA A 211 13.64 5.07 16.22
CA ALA A 211 12.70 4.25 16.97
C ALA A 211 11.23 4.73 16.85
N ALA A 212 10.99 6.01 16.53
CA ALA A 212 9.63 6.53 16.34
C ALA A 212 8.94 5.98 15.08
N ASN A 213 9.70 5.42 14.14
CA ASN A 213 9.17 4.77 12.93
C ASN A 213 8.77 3.32 13.16
N CYS A 214 9.08 2.74 14.33
CA CYS A 214 8.85 1.34 14.63
C CYS A 214 7.72 1.14 15.64
N PRO A 215 7.09 -0.05 15.66
CA PRO A 215 6.10 -0.40 16.67
C PRO A 215 6.66 -0.22 18.09
N THR A 216 5.76 -0.04 19.06
CA THR A 216 6.18 0.10 20.46
C THR A 216 7.02 -1.11 20.86
N SER A 217 8.14 -0.88 21.56
CA SER A 217 9.15 -1.87 21.99
C SER A 217 10.11 -2.41 20.91
N TRP A 218 9.87 -2.10 19.63
CA TRP A 218 10.79 -2.46 18.56
C TRP A 218 11.94 -1.46 18.48
N LYS A 219 13.07 -1.91 17.95
CA LYS A 219 14.28 -1.10 17.72
C LYS A 219 14.42 -0.77 16.25
N CYS A 220 14.96 0.40 15.97
CA CYS A 220 15.43 0.72 14.62
C CYS A 220 16.89 0.28 14.46
N VAL A 221 17.12 -0.82 13.74
CA VAL A 221 18.46 -1.33 13.45
C VAL A 221 18.93 -0.70 12.15
N MET A 222 19.81 0.29 12.26
CA MET A 222 20.34 1.03 11.11
C MET A 222 21.10 0.10 10.15
N LEU A 223 20.69 0.03 8.89
CA LEU A 223 21.34 -0.78 7.85
C LEU A 223 22.34 0.07 7.06
N SER A 224 22.04 1.36 6.89
CA SER A 224 22.92 2.36 6.29
C SER A 224 23.11 3.56 7.24
N ALA A 225 23.67 4.65 6.73
CA ALA A 225 23.80 5.90 7.48
C ALA A 225 22.44 6.58 7.74
N THR A 226 21.45 6.35 6.88
CA THR A 226 20.16 7.07 6.92
C THR A 226 18.96 6.17 7.10
N LEU A 227 19.07 4.88 6.78
CA LEU A 227 17.95 3.95 6.77
C LEU A 227 18.27 2.70 7.59
N GLY A 228 17.29 2.29 8.39
CA GLY A 228 17.30 1.07 9.18
C GLY A 228 16.09 0.19 8.89
N ALA A 229 16.05 -0.96 9.55
CA ALA A 229 14.89 -1.83 9.60
C ALA A 229 14.40 -1.96 11.05
N CYS A 230 13.08 -2.01 11.22
CA CYS A 230 12.48 -2.24 12.52
C CYS A 230 12.67 -3.71 12.92
N SER A 231 13.08 -3.92 14.17
CA SER A 231 13.39 -5.24 14.72
C SER A 231 12.84 -5.37 16.14
N ASP A 232 12.07 -6.43 16.39
CA ASP A 232 11.66 -6.85 17.74
C ASP A 232 12.67 -7.81 18.38
N GLY A 233 13.75 -8.14 17.66
CA GLY A 233 14.79 -9.07 18.07
C GLY A 233 14.41 -10.55 18.00
N SER A 234 13.28 -10.89 17.39
CA SER A 234 12.87 -12.29 17.17
C SER A 234 13.71 -12.96 16.08
N PHE A 235 13.51 -14.27 15.88
CA PHE A 235 14.24 -15.06 14.89
C PHE A 235 14.18 -14.45 13.49
N GLY A 236 15.34 -14.36 12.82
CA GLY A 236 15.45 -13.83 11.46
C GLY A 236 15.42 -12.31 11.35
N MET A 237 15.18 -11.58 12.45
CA MET A 237 15.13 -10.12 12.42
C MET A 237 16.53 -9.50 12.36
N PRO A 238 16.69 -8.32 11.71
CA PRO A 238 17.98 -7.67 11.57
C PRO A 238 18.54 -7.24 12.92
N CYS A 239 19.87 -7.32 13.07
CA CYS A 239 20.59 -6.94 14.28
C CYS A 239 22.00 -6.39 13.96
N LYS A 240 22.56 -5.59 14.88
CA LYS A 240 23.97 -5.16 14.86
C LYS A 240 24.77 -5.66 16.06
N SER A 241 24.09 -6.13 17.08
CA SER A 241 24.67 -6.64 18.32
C SER A 241 23.73 -7.65 18.96
N ALA A 242 24.25 -8.46 19.88
CA ALA A 242 23.42 -9.38 20.67
C ALA A 242 22.32 -8.64 21.46
N SER A 243 22.53 -7.36 21.80
CA SER A 243 21.52 -6.56 22.51
C SER A 243 20.30 -6.23 21.65
N ASP A 244 20.39 -6.33 20.32
CA ASP A 244 19.27 -6.11 19.41
C ASP A 244 18.33 -7.32 19.32
N CYS A 245 18.77 -8.47 19.83
CA CYS A 245 18.01 -9.71 19.83
C CYS A 245 17.30 -9.95 21.16
N GLN A 246 16.19 -10.70 21.13
CA GLN A 246 15.56 -11.21 22.34
C GLN A 246 16.48 -12.23 23.03
N ALA A 247 16.25 -12.47 24.32
CA ALA A 247 17.19 -13.18 25.21
C ALA A 247 17.67 -14.57 24.72
N ASN A 248 16.88 -15.26 23.88
CA ASN A 248 17.21 -16.60 23.37
C ASN A 248 17.93 -16.58 22.00
N PHE A 249 18.22 -15.40 21.46
CA PHE A 249 18.83 -15.25 20.14
C PHE A 249 20.16 -14.49 20.25
N THR A 250 21.09 -14.85 19.38
CA THR A 250 22.35 -14.13 19.19
C THR A 250 22.35 -13.47 17.82
N CYS A 251 23.04 -12.33 17.73
CA CYS A 251 23.20 -11.66 16.45
C CYS A 251 24.27 -12.37 15.61
N SER A 252 23.85 -13.11 14.60
CA SER A 252 24.74 -13.79 13.67
C SER A 252 25.12 -12.87 12.53
N GLN A 253 26.37 -12.41 12.52
CA GLN A 253 26.91 -11.50 11.51
C GLN A 253 27.83 -12.26 10.56
N ALA A 254 27.71 -12.01 9.25
CA ALA A 254 28.63 -12.57 8.26
C ALA A 254 30.06 -12.00 8.40
N MET A 255 30.18 -10.77 8.90
CA MET A 255 31.45 -10.11 9.19
C MET A 255 31.32 -9.27 10.47
N PRO A 256 32.37 -9.16 11.31
CA PRO A 256 32.35 -8.33 12.51
C PRO A 256 31.93 -6.88 12.20
N GLY A 257 30.90 -6.39 12.89
CA GLY A 257 30.38 -5.03 12.71
C GLY A 257 29.45 -4.85 11.49
N GLY A 258 29.21 -5.93 10.72
CA GLY A 258 28.19 -5.95 9.67
C GLY A 258 26.77 -6.08 10.23
N ILE A 259 25.79 -6.02 9.34
CA ILE A 259 24.42 -6.39 9.69
C ILE A 259 24.36 -7.90 9.85
N GLY A 260 23.69 -8.36 10.90
CA GLY A 260 23.40 -9.76 11.14
C GLY A 260 21.90 -10.00 11.25
N PHE A 261 21.56 -11.25 11.53
CA PHE A 261 20.21 -11.67 11.86
C PHE A 261 20.18 -12.37 13.22
N CYS A 262 19.09 -12.18 13.97
CA CYS A 262 18.90 -12.86 15.24
C CYS A 262 18.66 -14.36 14.98
N MET A 263 19.62 -15.18 15.35
CA MET A 263 19.59 -16.64 15.18
C MET A 263 19.55 -17.32 16.56
N PRO A 264 19.02 -18.54 16.69
CA PRO A 264 18.95 -19.23 17.97
C PRO A 264 20.33 -19.29 18.60
N GLY A 265 20.45 -18.67 19.78
CA GLY A 265 21.70 -18.56 20.50
C GLY A 265 22.04 -19.90 21.11
N GLY A 266 22.76 -20.75 20.37
CA GLY A 266 23.43 -21.89 20.95
C GLY A 266 24.56 -21.41 21.86
N THR A 267 24.29 -21.23 23.15
CA THR A 267 25.35 -21.37 24.17
C THR A 267 25.88 -22.80 24.24
N GLY A 268 25.34 -23.73 23.42
CA GLY A 268 25.98 -24.98 23.05
C GLY A 268 27.14 -24.75 22.09
N GLY A 269 28.18 -24.03 22.54
CA GLY A 269 29.50 -24.26 21.96
C GLY A 269 29.84 -25.72 22.17
N CYS A 270 30.30 -26.41 21.12
CA CYS A 270 31.04 -27.66 21.29
C CYS A 270 32.39 -27.34 21.95
N GLU A 271 32.38 -26.92 23.21
CA GLU A 271 33.58 -26.84 24.03
C GLU A 271 33.86 -28.23 24.60
N GLY A 272 34.92 -28.85 24.08
CA GLY A 272 35.42 -30.13 24.55
C GLY A 272 35.27 -31.24 23.52
N SER A 273 36.32 -32.04 23.39
CA SER A 273 36.50 -33.17 22.48
C SER A 273 35.55 -34.36 22.77
N GLY A 274 34.24 -34.11 22.93
CA GLY A 274 33.21 -35.09 23.27
C GLY A 274 31.82 -34.51 23.48
N GLY A 275 31.40 -33.52 22.67
CA GLY A 275 30.17 -32.74 22.86
C GLY A 275 28.86 -33.55 22.81
N VAL A 276 27.98 -33.26 23.76
CA VAL A 276 26.58 -33.70 23.79
C VAL A 276 25.71 -32.53 23.35
N CYS A 277 24.86 -32.73 22.33
CA CYS A 277 23.86 -31.73 21.94
C CYS A 277 22.79 -31.57 23.03
N VAL A 278 22.59 -30.35 23.51
CA VAL A 278 21.40 -29.99 24.30
C VAL A 278 20.41 -29.32 23.37
N ASP A 279 19.24 -29.95 23.23
CA ASP A 279 18.17 -29.48 22.38
C ASP A 279 17.23 -28.54 23.16
N PRO A 280 17.09 -27.27 22.76
CA PRO A 280 16.19 -26.34 23.41
C PRO A 280 14.70 -26.53 23.04
N MET A 281 14.36 -27.39 22.07
CA MET A 281 12.98 -27.62 21.60
C MET A 281 12.41 -29.01 21.90
N GLY A 282 13.12 -29.86 22.67
CA GLY A 282 12.56 -31.12 23.21
C GLY A 282 12.26 -32.23 22.19
N GLY A 283 12.82 -32.15 20.98
CA GLY A 283 12.67 -33.13 19.90
C GLY A 283 13.86 -34.08 19.67
N CYS A 284 15.03 -33.84 20.26
CA CYS A 284 16.20 -34.71 20.17
C CYS A 284 16.29 -35.63 21.40
N PRO A 285 16.38 -36.96 21.21
CA PRO A 285 16.59 -37.87 22.33
C PRO A 285 17.94 -37.58 22.98
N SER A 286 17.89 -37.16 24.24
CA SER A 286 19.08 -36.85 25.04
C SER A 286 19.98 -38.09 25.18
N GLY A 287 21.28 -37.96 24.94
CA GLY A 287 22.28 -38.97 25.33
C GLY A 287 23.01 -39.75 24.22
N LYS A 288 23.06 -39.27 22.97
CA LYS A 288 23.95 -39.86 21.95
C LYS A 288 25.25 -39.06 21.79
N ASN A 289 26.38 -39.71 22.02
CA ASN A 289 27.71 -39.20 21.66
C ASN A 289 27.88 -39.26 20.14
N MET A 290 28.20 -38.13 19.51
CA MET A 290 28.60 -38.07 18.11
C MET A 290 30.13 -38.05 18.03
N THR A 291 30.73 -39.22 17.76
CA THR A 291 32.10 -39.30 17.26
C THR A 291 32.05 -39.54 15.76
N GLY A 292 32.42 -38.55 14.95
CA GLY A 292 32.59 -38.69 13.51
C GLY A 292 31.99 -37.53 12.72
N ASP A 293 32.89 -36.68 12.21
CA ASP A 293 32.84 -35.84 11.01
C ASP A 293 31.56 -35.05 10.63
N ALA A 294 31.79 -33.74 10.49
CA ALA A 294 31.10 -32.74 9.65
C ALA A 294 29.92 -31.94 10.23
N CYS A 295 30.24 -30.83 10.89
CA CYS A 295 29.40 -29.62 10.94
C CYS A 295 29.69 -28.72 9.71
N SER A 296 29.46 -29.21 8.49
CA SER A 296 29.70 -28.42 7.26
C SER A 296 28.46 -28.19 6.40
N ASP A 297 27.27 -28.58 6.87
CA ASP A 297 26.03 -28.47 6.10
C ASP A 297 24.96 -27.75 6.93
N PHE A 298 24.88 -26.41 6.80
CA PHE A 298 23.89 -25.57 7.49
C PHE A 298 22.44 -25.84 7.03
N THR A 299 22.24 -26.62 5.98
CA THR A 299 20.94 -26.99 5.42
C THR A 299 20.40 -28.33 5.96
N LYS A 300 21.17 -29.05 6.78
CA LYS A 300 20.74 -30.32 7.40
C LYS A 300 20.68 -30.21 8.92
N ILE A 301 19.91 -29.25 9.40
CA ILE A 301 19.28 -29.41 10.71
C ILE A 301 18.11 -30.36 10.50
N CYS A 302 18.36 -31.66 10.59
CA CYS A 302 17.30 -32.65 10.65
C CYS A 302 17.67 -33.72 11.66
N CYS A 303 16.86 -33.77 12.71
CA CYS A 303 16.23 -35.00 13.19
C CYS A 303 16.45 -36.19 12.23
N LYS A 304 17.35 -37.10 12.64
CA LYS A 304 17.22 -38.53 12.39
C LYS A 304 17.90 -39.32 13.51
#